data_AF-A0A955I251-F1
#
_entry.id   AF-A0A955I251-F1
#
_cell.length_a   1.000
_cell.length_b   1.000
_cell.length_c   1.000
_cell.angle_alpha   90.00
_cell.angle_beta   90.00
_cell.angle_gamma   90.00
#
_symmetry.space_group_name_H-M   'P 1'
#
loop_
_entity.id
_entity.type
_entity.pdbx_description
1 polymer ?
#
loop_
_entity_poly.entity_id
_entity_poly.type
_entity_poly.pdbx_seq_one_letter_code
_entity_poly.pdbx_strand_id
1 'polypeptide(L)'
;MIQNGVKAHASALTDLFSYGTKFILASGVAFYFIAQVSWVYVLLSMAVFGCLGMYMYFVDQKQIQIRKEKYENKKNVSSVVTRVIMSKSEMLSESLREKQIVRIEYEGREMIAKNIRQNVWMTLLFRGTETSIFILHLVLITIAAKAYFSGGMSLATVISLSVAFGYFEKILVECILFYKNFTKELAEIVGLWDFFRTTPKMTNLISGDLFEPKGGSIDFQ
;
A
#
# COMPACT_ATOMS: atom_id res chain seq x y z
N MET A 1 12.36 -9.22 15.45
CA MET A 1 12.15 -7.89 14.81
C MET A 1 13.28 -7.52 13.87
N ILE A 2 14.55 -7.49 14.32
CA ILE A 2 15.69 -7.02 13.51
C ILE A 2 15.91 -7.87 12.25
N GLN A 3 15.98 -9.21 12.35
CA GLN A 3 16.19 -10.09 11.19
C GLN A 3 15.09 -9.98 10.12
N ASN A 4 13.82 -9.83 10.53
CA ASN A 4 12.71 -9.67 9.60
C ASN A 4 12.73 -8.29 8.95
N GLY A 5 13.02 -7.23 9.72
CA GLY A 5 13.12 -5.87 9.20
C GLY A 5 14.28 -5.68 8.21
N VAL A 6 15.45 -6.29 8.47
CA VAL A 6 16.60 -6.21 7.55
C VAL A 6 16.33 -6.98 6.25
N LYS A 7 15.71 -8.16 6.32
CA LYS A 7 15.30 -8.92 5.13
C LYS A 7 14.25 -8.17 4.31
N ALA A 8 13.24 -7.60 4.97
CA ALA A 8 12.21 -6.78 4.33
C ALA A 8 12.82 -5.52 3.67
N HIS A 9 13.80 -4.88 4.30
CA HIS A 9 14.50 -3.74 3.71
C HIS A 9 15.29 -4.12 2.46
N ALA A 10 16.00 -5.26 2.48
CA ALA A 10 16.77 -5.72 1.34
C ALA A 10 15.85 -6.13 0.17
N SER A 11 14.77 -6.89 0.43
CA SER A 11 13.82 -7.31 -0.61
C SER A 11 13.04 -6.12 -1.19
N ALA A 12 12.56 -5.21 -0.35
CA ALA A 12 11.82 -4.04 -0.79
C ALA A 12 12.66 -3.15 -1.72
N LEU A 13 13.96 -3.01 -1.44
CA LEU A 13 14.86 -2.20 -2.25
C LEU A 13 15.15 -2.88 -3.61
N THR A 14 15.43 -4.19 -3.61
CA THR A 14 15.62 -4.93 -4.87
C THR A 14 14.37 -4.94 -5.73
N ASP A 15 13.20 -5.10 -5.10
CA ASP A 15 11.92 -5.11 -5.80
C ASP A 15 11.59 -3.73 -6.35
N LEU A 16 11.82 -2.65 -5.59
CA LEU A 16 11.64 -1.28 -6.06
C LEU A 16 12.49 -0.98 -7.31
N PHE A 17 13.76 -1.36 -7.31
CA PHE A 17 14.63 -1.18 -8.47
C PHE A 17 14.18 -2.05 -9.65
N SER A 18 13.82 -3.31 -9.40
CA SER A 18 13.37 -4.24 -10.44
C SER A 18 12.08 -3.76 -11.12
N TYR A 19 11.03 -3.48 -10.35
CA TYR A 19 9.75 -3.00 -10.88
C TYR A 19 9.87 -1.60 -11.48
N GLY A 20 10.62 -0.69 -10.86
CA GLY A 20 10.87 0.65 -11.41
C GLY A 20 11.55 0.60 -12.78
N THR A 21 12.60 -0.22 -12.91
CA THR A 21 13.33 -0.37 -14.19
C THR A 21 12.46 -1.05 -15.25
N LYS A 22 11.73 -2.11 -14.90
CA LYS A 22 10.77 -2.78 -15.80
C LYS A 22 9.69 -1.81 -16.29
N PHE A 23 9.14 -0.99 -15.40
CA PHE A 23 8.10 -0.02 -15.75
C PHE A 23 8.62 1.04 -16.73
N ILE A 24 9.80 1.61 -16.49
CA ILE A 24 10.41 2.60 -17.37
C ILE A 24 10.68 2.00 -18.75
N LEU A 25 11.28 0.80 -18.81
CA LEU A 25 11.58 0.13 -20.08
C LEU A 25 10.31 -0.24 -20.84
N ALA A 26 9.30 -0.79 -20.17
CA ALA A 26 8.04 -1.17 -20.78
C ALA A 26 7.27 0.04 -21.30
N SER A 27 7.24 1.12 -20.52
CA SER A 27 6.65 2.40 -20.94
C SER A 27 7.37 2.93 -22.17
N GLY A 28 8.70 2.98 -22.15
CA GLY A 28 9.51 3.48 -23.26
C GLY A 28 9.26 2.69 -24.56
N VAL A 29 9.24 1.36 -24.48
CA VAL A 29 8.97 0.50 -25.64
C VAL A 29 7.53 0.67 -26.13
N ALA A 30 6.54 0.70 -25.25
CA ALA A 30 5.14 0.87 -25.63
C ALA A 30 4.90 2.23 -26.32
N PHE A 31 5.40 3.32 -25.74
CA PHE A 31 5.29 4.65 -26.34
C PHE A 31 6.06 4.78 -27.65
N TYR A 32 7.21 4.10 -27.79
CA TYR A 32 7.95 4.06 -29.05
C TYR A 32 7.12 3.44 -30.19
N PHE A 33 6.48 2.29 -29.95
CA PHE A 33 5.62 1.65 -30.95
C PHE A 33 4.39 2.49 -31.30
N ILE A 34 3.76 3.15 -30.32
CA ILE A 34 2.60 4.03 -30.56
C ILE A 34 3.01 5.27 -31.36
N ALA A 35 4.17 5.84 -31.08
CA ALA A 35 4.68 7.02 -31.78
C ALA A 35 4.94 6.75 -33.27
N GLN A 36 5.32 5.52 -33.64
CA GLN A 36 5.48 5.15 -35.04
C GLN A 36 4.15 5.08 -35.82
N VAL A 37 3.03 4.93 -35.13
CA VAL A 37 1.71 4.83 -35.76
C VAL A 37 1.12 6.21 -36.03
N SER A 38 1.01 7.04 -34.99
CA SER A 38 0.70 8.48 -35.13
C SER A 38 0.74 9.18 -33.78
N TRP A 39 1.19 10.42 -33.77
CA TRP A 39 1.22 11.30 -32.59
C TRP A 39 -0.15 11.51 -31.94
N VAL A 40 -1.24 11.39 -32.69
CA VAL A 40 -2.60 11.49 -32.14
C VAL A 40 -2.88 10.35 -31.16
N TYR A 41 -2.40 9.13 -31.46
CA TYR A 41 -2.55 7.99 -30.55
C TYR A 41 -1.69 8.12 -29.29
N VAL A 42 -0.52 8.76 -29.40
CA VAL A 42 0.33 9.05 -28.24
C VAL A 42 -0.39 10.01 -27.29
N LEU A 43 -0.91 11.13 -27.82
CA LEU A 43 -1.63 12.13 -27.01
C LEU A 43 -2.89 11.54 -26.36
N LEU A 44 -3.65 10.74 -27.11
CA LEU A 44 -4.84 10.08 -26.58
C LEU A 44 -4.47 9.08 -25.47
N SER A 45 -3.41 8.29 -25.68
CA SER A 45 -2.92 7.35 -24.65
C SER A 45 -2.47 8.08 -23.39
N MET A 46 -1.70 9.17 -23.52
CA MET A 46 -1.29 10.00 -22.39
C MET A 46 -2.47 10.59 -21.62
N ALA A 47 -3.50 11.07 -22.33
CA ALA A 47 -4.71 11.60 -21.71
C ALA A 47 -5.45 10.51 -20.89
N VAL A 48 -5.60 9.31 -21.45
CA VAL A 48 -6.30 8.23 -20.75
C VAL A 48 -5.46 7.72 -19.55
N PHE A 49 -4.14 7.62 -19.69
CA PHE A 49 -3.26 7.29 -18.56
C PHE A 49 -3.29 8.36 -17.46
N GLY A 50 -3.35 9.64 -17.83
CA GLY A 50 -3.55 10.74 -16.88
C GLY A 50 -4.86 10.61 -16.11
N CYS A 51 -5.97 10.28 -16.80
CA CYS A 51 -7.27 10.02 -16.18
C CYS A 51 -7.23 8.81 -15.23
N LEU A 52 -6.57 7.72 -15.63
CA LEU A 52 -6.35 6.55 -14.77
C LEU A 52 -5.53 6.91 -13.52
N GLY A 53 -4.47 7.69 -13.67
CA GLY A 53 -3.66 8.17 -12.55
C GLY A 53 -4.47 9.02 -11.57
N MET A 54 -5.29 9.95 -12.08
CA MET A 54 -6.21 10.73 -11.24
C MET A 54 -7.23 9.85 -10.52
N TYR A 55 -7.83 8.88 -11.22
CA TYR A 55 -8.76 7.91 -10.62
C TYR A 55 -8.09 7.15 -9.46
N MET A 56 -6.91 6.59 -9.68
CA MET A 56 -6.15 5.88 -8.65
C MET A 56 -5.85 6.79 -7.45
N TYR A 57 -5.44 8.04 -7.70
CA TYR A 57 -5.16 9.02 -6.65
C TYR A 57 -6.40 9.32 -5.80
N PHE A 58 -7.55 9.60 -6.41
CA PHE A 58 -8.79 9.86 -5.67
C PHE A 58 -9.22 8.67 -4.82
N VAL A 59 -9.11 7.46 -5.36
CA VAL A 59 -9.46 6.23 -4.65
C VAL A 59 -8.49 5.97 -3.49
N ASP A 60 -7.19 6.18 -3.68
CA ASP A 60 -6.19 6.01 -2.61
C ASP A 60 -6.39 7.02 -1.47
N GLN A 61 -6.68 8.29 -1.79
CA GLN A 61 -7.00 9.31 -0.77
C GLN A 61 -8.20 8.90 0.11
N LYS A 62 -9.28 8.40 -0.51
CA LYS A 62 -10.44 7.87 0.23
C LYS A 62 -10.06 6.65 1.06
N GLN A 63 -9.21 5.77 0.53
CA GLN A 63 -8.75 4.59 1.26
C GLN A 63 -7.87 4.97 2.47
N ILE A 64 -7.03 6.00 2.37
CA ILE A 64 -6.20 6.51 3.47
C ILE A 64 -7.08 7.05 4.60
N GLN A 65 -8.11 7.83 4.27
CA GLN A 65 -9.05 8.35 5.27
C GLN A 65 -9.73 7.21 6.04
N ILE A 66 -10.27 6.22 5.34
CA ILE A 66 -10.94 5.06 5.95
C ILE A 66 -9.95 4.22 6.78
N ARG A 67 -8.70 4.09 6.34
CA ARG A 67 -7.64 3.40 7.11
C ARG A 67 -7.37 4.09 8.45
N LYS A 68 -7.32 5.43 8.48
CA LYS A 68 -7.15 6.20 9.71
C LYS A 68 -8.34 6.01 10.66
N GLU A 69 -9.56 6.17 10.17
CA GLU A 69 -10.79 5.97 10.96
C GLU A 69 -10.89 4.56 11.56
N LYS A 70 -10.47 3.54 10.81
CA LYS A 70 -10.41 2.16 11.31
C LYS A 70 -9.38 1.99 12.43
N TYR A 71 -8.22 2.62 12.31
CA TYR A 71 -7.17 2.53 13.33
C TYR A 71 -7.63 3.18 14.65
N GLU A 72 -8.28 4.33 14.57
CA GLU A 72 -8.88 5.01 15.73
C GLU A 72 -9.98 4.15 16.37
N ASN A 73 -10.90 3.58 15.59
CA ASN A 73 -11.92 2.67 16.14
C ASN A 73 -11.32 1.42 16.78
N LYS A 74 -10.27 0.84 16.19
CA LYS A 74 -9.58 -0.31 16.78
C LYS A 74 -8.99 0.04 18.15
N LYS A 75 -8.41 1.24 18.28
CA LYS A 75 -7.91 1.76 19.56
C LYS A 75 -9.04 1.96 20.57
N ASN A 76 -10.18 2.51 20.14
CA ASN A 76 -11.36 2.71 20.99
C ASN A 76 -11.92 1.38 21.50
N VAL A 77 -12.14 0.40 20.62
CA VAL A 77 -12.59 -0.94 20.99
C VAL A 77 -11.61 -1.59 21.95
N SER A 78 -10.30 -1.54 21.66
CA SER A 78 -9.28 -2.07 22.55
C SER A 78 -9.34 -1.40 23.93
N SER A 79 -9.48 -0.08 23.99
CA SER A 79 -9.59 0.65 25.25
C SER A 79 -10.87 0.29 26.03
N VAL A 80 -12.01 0.10 25.36
CA VAL A 80 -13.27 -0.31 26.00
C VAL A 80 -13.13 -1.71 26.58
N VAL A 81 -12.60 -2.67 25.80
CA VAL A 81 -12.38 -4.04 26.26
C VAL A 81 -11.39 -4.08 27.43
N THR A 82 -10.26 -3.37 27.33
CA THR A 82 -9.27 -3.29 28.41
C THR A 82 -9.88 -2.68 29.68
N ARG A 83 -10.71 -1.64 29.55
CA ARG A 83 -11.39 -1.02 30.70
C ARG A 83 -12.33 -2.02 31.37
N VAL A 84 -13.12 -2.77 30.60
CA VAL A 84 -14.02 -3.82 31.12
C VAL A 84 -13.25 -4.94 31.82
N ILE A 85 -12.09 -5.36 31.30
CA ILE A 85 -11.23 -6.36 31.95
C ILE A 85 -10.68 -5.82 33.28
N MET A 86 -10.19 -4.58 33.29
CA MET A 86 -9.62 -3.97 34.50
C MET A 86 -10.66 -3.62 35.57
N SER A 87 -11.90 -3.28 35.17
CA SER A 87 -13.01 -2.97 36.09
C SER A 87 -13.88 -4.18 36.42
N LYS A 88 -13.41 -5.41 36.18
CA LYS A 88 -14.21 -6.64 36.35
C LYS A 88 -14.73 -6.80 37.80
N SER A 89 -13.99 -6.32 38.79
CA SER A 89 -14.39 -6.31 40.21
C SER A 89 -15.48 -5.28 40.53
N GLU A 90 -15.58 -4.20 39.74
CA GLU A 90 -16.58 -3.12 39.92
C GLU A 90 -17.88 -3.40 39.13
N MET A 91 -17.82 -4.27 38.12
CA MET A 91 -18.94 -4.65 37.25
C MET A 91 -19.83 -5.77 37.84
N LEU A 92 -20.02 -5.78 39.15
CA LEU A 92 -20.84 -6.79 39.85
C LEU A 92 -22.35 -6.57 39.68
N SER A 93 -22.80 -5.37 39.27
CA SER A 93 -24.22 -5.12 39.02
C SER A 93 -24.64 -5.52 37.60
N GLU A 94 -25.79 -6.19 37.51
CA GLU A 94 -26.32 -6.71 36.25
C GLU A 94 -26.59 -5.61 35.21
N SER A 95 -27.07 -4.45 35.66
CA SER A 95 -27.36 -3.30 34.82
C SER A 95 -26.11 -2.66 34.19
N LEU A 96 -24.97 -2.61 34.92
CA LEU A 96 -23.71 -2.11 34.38
C LEU A 96 -23.10 -3.10 33.38
N ARG A 97 -23.22 -4.41 33.66
CA ARG A 97 -22.77 -5.47 32.76
C ARG A 97 -23.48 -5.40 31.42
N GLU A 98 -24.80 -5.28 31.44
CA GLU A 98 -25.62 -5.24 30.22
C GLU A 98 -25.35 -3.97 29.39
N LYS A 99 -25.21 -2.81 30.03
CA LYS A 99 -24.83 -1.56 29.37
C LYS A 99 -23.47 -1.64 28.67
N GLN A 100 -22.51 -2.35 29.26
CA GLN A 100 -21.17 -2.53 28.65
C GLN A 100 -21.19 -3.56 27.51
N ILE A 101 -22.01 -4.63 27.62
CA ILE A 101 -22.21 -5.59 26.52
C ILE A 101 -22.78 -4.88 25.29
N VAL A 102 -23.85 -4.08 25.46
CA VAL A 102 -24.45 -3.30 24.37
C VAL A 102 -23.44 -2.34 23.75
N ARG A 103 -22.59 -1.70 24.58
CA ARG A 103 -21.54 -0.81 24.10
C ARG A 103 -20.49 -1.55 23.25
N ILE A 104 -20.02 -2.71 23.71
CA ILE A 104 -19.08 -3.55 22.96
C ILE A 104 -19.70 -4.03 21.65
N GLU A 105 -20.98 -4.42 21.66
CA GLU A 105 -21.68 -4.87 20.46
C GLU A 105 -21.81 -3.74 19.43
N TYR A 106 -22.16 -2.53 19.88
CA TYR A 106 -22.23 -1.35 19.02
C TYR A 106 -20.87 -1.04 18.36
N GLU A 107 -19.81 -0.95 19.16
CA GLU A 107 -18.45 -0.70 18.69
C GLU A 107 -17.95 -1.81 17.75
N GLY A 108 -18.34 -3.07 18.03
CA GLY A 108 -18.07 -4.22 17.17
C GLY A 108 -18.76 -4.13 15.82
N ARG A 109 -20.06 -3.79 15.78
CA ARG A 109 -20.81 -3.57 14.54
C ARG A 109 -20.22 -2.42 13.72
N GLU A 110 -19.84 -1.32 14.38
CA GLU A 110 -19.20 -0.19 13.71
C GLU A 110 -17.86 -0.59 13.10
N MET A 111 -17.05 -1.39 13.81
CA MET A 111 -15.79 -1.93 13.29
C MET A 111 -16.02 -2.81 12.04
N ILE A 112 -17.02 -3.69 12.06
CA ILE A 112 -17.37 -4.54 10.91
C ILE A 112 -17.77 -3.67 9.71
N ALA A 113 -18.64 -2.69 9.92
CA ALA A 113 -19.08 -1.78 8.86
C ALA A 113 -17.91 -1.01 8.22
N LYS A 114 -16.99 -0.48 9.04
CA LYS A 114 -15.77 0.19 8.55
C LYS A 114 -14.84 -0.77 7.80
N ASN A 115 -14.74 -2.03 8.24
CA ASN A 115 -13.91 -3.04 7.58
C ASN A 115 -14.47 -3.45 6.21
N ILE A 116 -15.79 -3.63 6.11
CA ILE A 116 -16.48 -3.89 4.84
C ILE A 116 -16.26 -2.72 3.89
N ARG A 117 -16.45 -1.48 4.36
CA ARG A 117 -16.22 -0.27 3.55
C ARG A 117 -14.78 -0.20 3.04
N GLN A 118 -13.78 -0.48 3.88
CA GLN A 118 -12.38 -0.53 3.46
C GLN A 118 -12.15 -1.58 2.37
N ASN A 119 -12.71 -2.79 2.51
CA ASN A 119 -12.55 -3.86 1.54
C ASN A 119 -13.14 -3.49 0.17
N VAL A 120 -14.29 -2.79 0.15
CA VAL A 120 -14.89 -2.29 -1.10
C VAL A 120 -13.94 -1.33 -1.81
N TRP A 121 -13.43 -0.31 -1.09
CA TRP A 121 -12.50 0.66 -1.67
C TRP A 121 -11.17 0.04 -2.09
N MET A 122 -10.65 -0.93 -1.32
CA MET A 122 -9.45 -1.67 -1.68
C MET A 122 -9.66 -2.51 -2.95
N THR A 123 -10.82 -3.16 -3.08
CA THR A 123 -11.16 -3.93 -4.27
C THR A 123 -11.27 -3.02 -5.48
N LEU A 124 -11.90 -1.86 -5.32
CA LEU A 124 -12.07 -0.86 -6.37
C LEU A 124 -10.71 -0.26 -6.81
N LEU A 125 -9.79 -0.03 -5.88
CA LEU A 125 -8.43 0.44 -6.21
C LEU A 125 -7.65 -0.57 -7.06
N PHE A 126 -7.69 -1.86 -6.72
CA PHE A 126 -6.86 -2.85 -7.40
C PHE A 126 -7.57 -3.48 -8.61
N ARG A 127 -8.70 -4.16 -8.39
CA ARG A 127 -9.45 -4.82 -9.47
C ARG A 127 -10.13 -3.83 -10.41
N GLY A 128 -10.58 -2.68 -9.89
CA GLY A 128 -11.17 -1.62 -10.71
C GLY A 128 -10.14 -1.05 -11.68
N THR A 129 -8.90 -0.85 -11.22
CA THR A 129 -7.79 -0.39 -12.08
C THR A 129 -7.37 -1.44 -13.11
N GLU A 130 -7.27 -2.72 -12.72
CA GLU A 130 -7.01 -3.81 -13.68
C GLU A 130 -8.08 -3.85 -14.79
N THR A 131 -9.35 -3.76 -14.39
CA THR A 131 -10.48 -3.82 -15.34
C THR A 131 -10.51 -2.60 -16.25
N SER A 132 -10.20 -1.41 -15.74
CA SER A 132 -10.20 -0.19 -16.55
C SER A 132 -9.05 -0.16 -17.57
N ILE A 133 -7.88 -0.70 -17.23
CA ILE A 133 -6.77 -0.88 -18.18
C ILE A 133 -7.16 -1.87 -19.28
N PHE A 134 -7.81 -2.98 -18.93
CA PHE A 134 -8.28 -3.95 -19.93
C PHE A 134 -9.31 -3.34 -20.89
N ILE A 135 -10.26 -2.56 -20.39
CA ILE A 135 -11.24 -1.84 -21.22
C ILE A 135 -10.53 -0.84 -22.15
N LEU A 136 -9.53 -0.12 -21.65
CA LEU A 136 -8.72 0.81 -22.43
C LEU A 136 -7.99 0.09 -23.58
N HIS A 137 -7.39 -1.06 -23.30
CA HIS A 137 -6.73 -1.89 -24.30
C HIS A 137 -7.72 -2.32 -25.41
N LEU A 138 -8.93 -2.79 -25.05
CA LEU A 138 -9.98 -3.13 -26.02
C LEU A 138 -10.40 -1.94 -26.89
N VAL A 139 -10.54 -0.75 -26.30
CA VAL A 139 -10.86 0.47 -27.06
C VAL A 139 -9.76 0.80 -28.06
N LEU A 140 -8.49 0.75 -27.64
CA LEU A 140 -7.35 1.02 -28.53
C LEU A 140 -7.26 0.02 -29.69
N ILE A 141 -7.45 -1.28 -29.42
CA ILE A 141 -7.49 -2.30 -30.48
C ILE A 141 -8.64 -2.03 -31.44
N THR A 142 -9.81 -1.63 -30.93
CA THR A 142 -10.99 -1.34 -31.77
C THR A 142 -10.73 -0.17 -32.72
N ILE A 143 -10.05 0.89 -32.24
CA ILE A 143 -9.66 2.02 -33.07
C ILE A 143 -8.62 1.61 -34.11
N ALA A 144 -7.62 0.81 -33.70
CA ALA A 144 -6.59 0.29 -34.62
C ALA A 144 -7.19 -0.63 -35.70
N ALA A 145 -8.16 -1.48 -35.33
CA ALA A 145 -8.88 -2.34 -36.26
C ALA A 145 -9.69 -1.53 -37.27
N LYS A 146 -10.35 -0.45 -36.85
CA LYS A 146 -11.03 0.48 -37.76
C LYS A 146 -10.05 1.10 -38.76
N ALA A 147 -8.86 1.51 -38.30
CA ALA A 147 -7.82 2.07 -39.17
C ALA A 147 -7.27 1.05 -40.17
N TYR A 148 -7.22 -0.23 -39.81
CA TYR A 148 -6.90 -1.33 -40.73
C TYR A 148 -7.97 -1.49 -41.81
N PHE A 149 -9.25 -1.57 -41.44
CA PHE A 149 -10.35 -1.70 -42.42
C PHE A 149 -10.49 -0.48 -43.34
N SER A 150 -10.07 0.70 -42.90
CA SER A 150 -10.00 1.89 -43.76
C SER A 150 -8.72 1.97 -44.61
N GLY A 151 -7.86 0.95 -44.59
CA GLY A 151 -6.62 0.90 -45.37
C GLY A 151 -5.48 1.79 -44.84
N GLY A 152 -5.63 2.36 -43.64
CA GLY A 152 -4.64 3.28 -43.05
C GLY A 152 -3.50 2.59 -42.29
N MET A 153 -3.63 1.30 -41.98
CA MET A 153 -2.61 0.51 -41.29
C MET A 153 -2.54 -0.91 -41.81
N SER A 154 -1.37 -1.53 -41.71
CA SER A 154 -1.19 -2.97 -41.99
C SER A 154 -1.67 -3.82 -40.81
N LEU A 155 -2.07 -5.07 -41.09
CA LEU A 155 -2.43 -6.03 -40.05
C LEU A 155 -1.27 -6.28 -39.07
N ALA A 156 -0.03 -6.32 -39.57
CA ALA A 156 1.16 -6.50 -38.75
C ALA A 156 1.32 -5.36 -37.73
N THR A 157 1.05 -4.11 -38.14
CA THR A 157 1.09 -2.94 -37.25
C THR A 157 0.07 -3.05 -36.11
N VAL A 158 -1.15 -3.50 -36.42
CA VAL A 158 -2.21 -3.69 -35.41
C VAL A 158 -1.82 -4.78 -34.40
N ILE A 159 -1.26 -5.90 -34.87
CA ILE A 159 -0.80 -6.99 -34.00
C ILE A 159 0.35 -6.52 -33.12
N SER A 160 1.35 -5.84 -33.67
CA SER A 160 2.48 -5.30 -32.90
C SER A 160 2.03 -4.32 -31.82
N LEU A 161 1.05 -3.46 -32.12
CA LEU A 161 0.50 -2.52 -31.15
C LEU A 161 -0.25 -3.23 -30.02
N SER A 162 -1.05 -4.25 -30.34
CA SER A 162 -1.74 -5.09 -29.36
C SER A 162 -0.76 -5.84 -28.44
N VAL A 163 0.32 -6.41 -28.99
CA VAL A 163 1.34 -7.09 -28.19
C VAL A 163 2.08 -6.10 -27.28
N ALA A 164 2.48 -4.94 -27.80
CA ALA A 164 3.16 -3.92 -27.01
C ALA A 164 2.29 -3.43 -25.84
N PHE A 165 1.01 -3.17 -26.08
CA PHE A 165 0.06 -2.79 -25.03
C PHE A 165 -0.19 -3.91 -24.03
N GLY A 166 -0.29 -5.17 -24.47
CA GLY A 166 -0.46 -6.31 -23.56
C GLY A 166 0.73 -6.48 -22.61
N TYR A 167 1.96 -6.31 -23.10
CA TYR A 167 3.16 -6.32 -22.23
C TYR A 167 3.17 -5.16 -21.25
N PHE A 168 2.79 -3.96 -21.71
CA PHE A 168 2.70 -2.78 -20.87
C PHE A 168 1.64 -2.94 -19.77
N GLU A 169 0.45 -3.42 -20.12
CA GLU A 169 -0.65 -3.73 -19.19
C GLU A 169 -0.18 -4.71 -18.11
N LYS A 170 0.46 -5.82 -18.51
CA LYS A 170 0.99 -6.81 -17.56
C LYS A 170 1.95 -6.17 -16.55
N ILE A 171 2.89 -5.36 -17.03
CA ILE A 171 3.90 -4.71 -16.18
C ILE A 171 3.26 -3.67 -15.26
N LEU A 172 2.24 -2.95 -15.73
CA LEU A 172 1.49 -2.00 -14.92
C LEU A 172 0.71 -2.71 -13.81
N VAL A 173 0.05 -3.84 -14.11
CA VAL A 173 -0.62 -4.68 -13.10
C VAL A 173 0.38 -5.23 -12.07
N GLU A 174 1.55 -5.71 -12.52
CA GLU A 174 2.62 -6.14 -11.62
C GLU A 174 3.09 -4.99 -10.69
N CYS A 175 3.21 -3.76 -11.21
CA CYS A 175 3.56 -2.59 -10.41
C CYS A 175 2.48 -2.21 -9.40
N ILE A 176 1.20 -2.34 -9.76
CA ILE A 176 0.07 -2.11 -8.85
C ILE A 176 0.07 -3.13 -7.70
N LEU A 177 0.30 -4.40 -8.01
CA LEU A 177 0.41 -5.47 -7.01
C LEU A 177 1.63 -5.26 -6.11
N PHE A 178 2.75 -4.83 -6.68
CA PHE A 178 3.93 -4.42 -5.90
C PHE A 178 3.59 -3.28 -4.95
N TYR A 179 2.95 -2.20 -5.41
CA TYR A 179 2.57 -1.06 -4.56
C TYR A 179 1.73 -1.50 -3.34
N LYS A 180 0.79 -2.44 -3.54
CA LYS A 180 0.01 -3.02 -2.46
C LYS A 180 0.88 -3.64 -1.37
N ASN A 181 1.88 -4.41 -1.76
CA ASN A 181 2.76 -5.15 -0.83
C ASN A 181 3.84 -4.23 -0.23
N PHE A 182 4.36 -3.30 -1.01
CA PHE A 182 5.40 -2.35 -0.61
C PHE A 182 4.97 -1.50 0.59
N THR A 183 3.70 -1.08 0.67
CA THR A 183 3.21 -0.32 1.83
C THR A 183 3.30 -1.08 3.16
N LYS A 184 3.22 -2.42 3.12
CA LYS A 184 3.38 -3.28 4.31
C LYS A 184 4.85 -3.36 4.72
N GLU A 185 5.74 -3.62 3.75
CA GLU A 185 7.18 -3.70 3.99
C GLU A 185 7.74 -2.37 4.50
N LEU A 186 7.24 -1.25 3.98
CA LEU A 186 7.64 0.09 4.42
C LEU A 186 7.28 0.35 5.89
N ALA A 187 6.13 -0.13 6.37
CA ALA A 187 5.77 -0.04 7.78
C ALA A 187 6.72 -0.86 8.68
N GLU A 188 7.16 -2.03 8.22
CA GLU A 188 8.15 -2.85 8.94
C GLU A 188 9.54 -2.18 8.98
N ILE A 189 9.93 -1.53 7.88
CA ILE A 189 11.17 -0.75 7.78
C ILE A 189 11.13 0.46 8.73
N VAL A 190 10.02 1.21 8.77
CA VAL A 190 9.85 2.34 9.69
C VAL A 190 9.94 1.85 11.14
N GLY A 191 9.27 0.76 11.49
CA GLY A 191 9.36 0.17 12.83
C GLY A 191 10.78 -0.27 13.21
N LEU A 192 11.56 -0.77 12.25
CA LEU A 192 12.98 -1.09 12.45
C LEU A 192 13.82 0.18 12.71
N TRP A 193 13.60 1.25 11.94
CA TRP A 193 14.29 2.53 12.12
C TRP A 193 13.93 3.21 13.44
N ASP A 194 12.66 3.17 13.83
CA ASP A 194 12.21 3.67 15.13
C ASP A 194 12.82 2.86 16.27
N PHE A 195 12.93 1.53 16.13
CA PHE A 195 13.67 0.70 17.08
C PHE A 195 15.14 1.14 17.19
N PHE A 196 15.85 1.34 16.07
CA PHE A 196 17.24 1.83 16.13
C PHE A 196 17.39 3.23 16.71
N ARG A 197 16.40 4.11 16.51
CA ARG A 197 16.40 5.47 17.09
C ARG A 197 16.10 5.50 18.59
N THR A 198 15.23 4.61 19.04
CA THR A 198 14.76 4.54 20.44
C THR A 198 15.58 3.58 21.30
N THR A 199 16.45 2.75 20.69
CA THR A 199 17.38 1.91 21.44
C THR A 199 18.28 2.81 22.29
N PRO A 200 18.29 2.67 23.63
CA PRO A 200 19.12 3.50 24.50
C PRO A 200 20.58 3.25 24.14
N LYS A 201 21.25 4.31 23.66
CA LYS A 201 22.70 4.27 23.46
C LYS A 201 23.32 4.27 24.85
N MET A 202 23.92 3.15 25.25
CA MET A 202 24.80 3.11 26.42
C MET A 202 26.04 3.97 26.11
N THR A 203 25.93 5.27 26.33
CA THR A 203 27.07 6.19 26.38
C THR A 203 27.81 5.93 27.68
N ASN A 204 29.15 5.83 27.63
CA ASN A 204 30.09 5.53 28.74
C ASN A 204 30.49 4.06 28.97
N LEU A 205 30.47 3.19 27.94
CA LEU A 205 31.06 1.85 28.05
C LEU A 205 32.57 1.79 27.74
N ILE A 206 33.17 2.90 27.29
CA ILE A 206 34.60 2.97 26.96
C ILE A 206 35.18 4.29 27.49
N SER A 207 35.29 4.39 28.81
CA SER A 207 36.43 5.04 29.43
C SER A 207 37.00 3.97 30.34
N GLY A 208 38.09 3.35 29.89
CA GLY A 208 38.79 2.26 30.56
C GLY A 208 39.50 2.73 31.83
N ASP A 209 38.76 3.32 32.75
CA ASP A 209 39.24 3.56 34.09
C ASP A 209 39.11 2.24 34.83
N LEU A 210 40.28 1.70 35.24
CA LEU A 210 40.36 0.60 36.17
C LEU A 210 39.43 0.91 37.35
N PHE A 211 38.51 -0.01 37.62
CA PHE A 211 37.72 0.00 38.83
C PHE A 211 38.69 -0.18 40.01
N GLU A 212 39.19 0.91 40.59
CA GLU A 212 39.86 0.86 41.88
C GLU A 212 38.79 0.61 42.95
N PRO A 213 38.83 -0.51 43.68
CA PRO A 213 37.84 -0.80 44.70
C PRO A 213 38.07 0.16 45.88
N LYS A 214 37.40 1.31 45.89
CA LYS A 214 37.21 2.08 47.10
C LYS A 214 36.20 1.33 47.97
N GLY A 215 36.71 0.66 48.99
CA GLY A 215 35.87 0.13 50.05
C GLY A 215 35.07 1.28 50.70
N GLY A 216 33.76 1.07 50.86
CA GLY A 216 32.93 1.91 51.72
C GLY A 216 31.66 2.45 51.07
N SER A 217 30.52 1.91 51.53
CA SER A 217 29.15 2.45 51.55
C SER A 217 28.51 2.92 50.24
N ILE A 218 27.43 2.22 49.86
CA ILE A 218 26.40 2.73 48.96
C ILE A 218 25.41 3.53 49.82
N ASP A 219 25.47 4.86 49.74
CA ASP A 219 24.46 5.74 50.33
C ASP A 219 23.33 5.96 49.32
N PHE A 220 22.10 5.62 49.72
CA PHE A 220 20.89 6.02 49.01
C PHE A 220 20.32 7.26 49.72
N GLN A 221 20.41 8.42 49.08
CA GLN A 221 19.56 9.58 49.42
C GLN A 221 18.17 9.40 48.83
#